data_AF-A0A1D2X0N7-F1
#
_entry.id   AF-A0A1D2X0N7-F1
#
_cell.length_a   1.000
_cell.length_b   1.000
_cell.length_c   1.000
_cell.angle_alpha   90.00
_cell.angle_beta   90.00
_cell.angle_gamma   90.00
#
_symmetry.space_group_name_H-M   'P 1'
#
loop_
_entity.id
_entity.type
_entity.pdbx_description
1 polymer ?
#
loop_
_entity_poly.entity_id
_entity_poly.type
_entity_poly.pdbx_seq_one_letter_code
_entity_poly.pdbx_strand_id
1 'polypeptide(L)'
;MTIVEKSREIEDDIKTLFELNLVVFEQTVLVSKNLIYSICHVPQLNVYDVVIEDKIKGELIVYQTFAKLSNSTLKYFNLLRDETYLDGFGNDFKCISHVIEYNIY
;
A
#
# COMPACT_ATOMS: atom_id res chain seq x y z
N MET A 1 -6.31 -18.63 2.81
CA MET A 1 -5.77 -17.28 2.60
C MET A 1 -5.96 -16.92 1.15
N THR A 2 -6.51 -15.73 0.91
CA THR A 2 -6.88 -15.22 -0.41
C THR A 2 -6.31 -13.82 -0.57
N ILE A 3 -5.83 -13.49 -1.77
CA ILE A 3 -5.33 -12.17 -2.13
C ILE A 3 -6.25 -11.59 -3.20
N VAL A 4 -6.69 -10.35 -3.01
CA VAL A 4 -7.49 -9.60 -4.00
C VAL A 4 -6.84 -8.26 -4.30
N GLU A 5 -6.97 -7.81 -5.55
CA GLU A 5 -6.59 -6.46 -5.95
C GLU A 5 -7.71 -5.49 -5.55
N LYS A 6 -7.39 -4.48 -4.75
CA LYS A 6 -8.33 -3.44 -4.34
C LYS A 6 -8.81 -2.66 -5.56
N SER A 7 -10.13 -2.56 -5.68
CA SER A 7 -10.79 -1.76 -6.69
C SER A 7 -12.05 -1.15 -6.10
N ARG A 8 -12.65 -0.20 -6.83
CA ARG A 8 -13.93 0.42 -6.42
C ARG A 8 -15.09 -0.56 -6.44
N GLU A 9 -15.00 -1.62 -7.24
CA GLU A 9 -16.08 -2.60 -7.40
C GLU A 9 -16.22 -3.50 -6.17
N ILE A 10 -15.13 -3.70 -5.42
CA ILE A 10 -15.07 -4.59 -4.25
C ILE A 10 -14.83 -3.82 -2.93
N GLU A 11 -14.99 -2.50 -2.94
CA GLU A 11 -14.69 -1.65 -1.77
C GLU A 11 -15.55 -2.01 -0.55
N ASP A 12 -16.83 -2.30 -0.76
CA ASP A 12 -17.75 -2.71 0.31
C ASP A 12 -17.41 -4.10 0.87
N ASP A 13 -17.00 -5.04 0.01
CA ASP A 13 -16.53 -6.37 0.43
C ASP A 13 -15.27 -6.25 1.28
N ILE A 14 -14.31 -5.42 0.84
CA ILE A 14 -13.09 -5.13 1.57
C ILE A 14 -13.40 -4.54 2.95
N LYS A 15 -14.29 -3.55 3.01
CA LYS A 15 -14.70 -2.94 4.28
C LYS A 15 -15.27 -3.99 5.23
N THR A 16 -16.10 -4.90 4.71
CA THR A 16 -16.65 -6.01 5.48
C THR A 16 -15.54 -6.92 6.03
N LEU A 17 -14.51 -7.23 5.23
CA LEU A 17 -13.36 -8.02 5.70
C LEU A 17 -12.61 -7.35 6.86
N PHE A 18 -12.45 -6.03 6.82
CA PHE A 18 -11.87 -5.27 7.93
C PHE A 18 -12.75 -5.29 9.18
N GLU A 19 -14.05 -5.09 9.03
CA GLU A 19 -15.02 -5.11 10.15
C GLU A 19 -15.07 -6.50 10.82
N LEU A 20 -14.91 -7.57 10.06
CA LEU A 20 -14.84 -8.95 10.55
C LEU A 20 -13.45 -9.35 11.07
N ASN A 21 -12.47 -8.45 11.04
CA ASN A 21 -11.08 -8.70 11.43
C ASN A 21 -10.43 -9.88 10.68
N LEU A 22 -10.77 -10.03 9.40
CA LEU A 22 -10.28 -11.12 8.53
C LEU A 22 -9.06 -10.73 7.71
N VAL A 23 -8.75 -9.43 7.63
CA VAL A 23 -7.60 -8.91 6.87
C VAL A 23 -6.29 -9.21 7.59
N VAL A 24 -5.37 -9.84 6.86
CA VAL A 24 -3.99 -10.11 7.29
C VAL A 24 -3.12 -8.88 7.01
N PHE A 25 -3.16 -8.37 5.77
CA PHE A 25 -2.55 -7.10 5.42
C PHE A 25 -3.22 -6.43 4.21
N GLU A 26 -2.97 -5.13 4.06
CA GLU A 26 -3.25 -4.35 2.86
C GLU A 26 -1.93 -3.71 2.38
N GLN A 27 -1.56 -3.92 1.13
CA GLN A 27 -0.28 -3.46 0.59
C GLN A 27 -0.48 -2.67 -0.69
N THR A 28 0.16 -1.51 -0.76
CA THR A 28 0.24 -0.67 -1.96
C THR A 28 1.69 -0.55 -2.42
N VAL A 29 1.93 -0.85 -3.70
CA VAL A 29 3.24 -0.74 -4.34
C VAL A 29 3.17 0.31 -5.45
N LEU A 30 4.00 1.33 -5.30
CA LEU A 30 4.13 2.43 -6.23
C LEU A 30 5.50 2.42 -6.88
N VAL A 31 5.55 2.87 -8.12
CA VAL A 31 6.80 3.08 -8.85
C VAL A 31 6.89 4.51 -9.34
N SER A 32 8.07 5.09 -9.20
CA SER A 32 8.45 6.32 -9.89
C SER A 32 9.64 6.03 -10.82
N LYS A 33 10.27 7.08 -11.34
CA LYS A 33 11.40 6.99 -12.27
C LYS A 33 12.53 6.11 -11.70
N ASN A 34 12.92 6.38 -10.45
CA ASN A 34 14.08 5.75 -9.81
C ASN A 34 13.73 5.02 -8.50
N LEU A 35 12.46 5.02 -8.08
CA LEU A 35 12.05 4.53 -6.77
C LEU A 35 10.96 3.46 -6.90
N ILE A 36 11.03 2.47 -6.01
CA ILE A 36 9.90 1.61 -5.64
C ILE A 36 9.50 2.00 -4.22
N TYR A 37 8.21 2.21 -3.99
CA TYR A 37 7.66 2.60 -2.70
C TYR A 37 6.57 1.60 -2.32
N SER A 38 6.81 0.77 -1.32
CA SER A 38 5.86 -0.21 -0.80
C SER A 38 5.36 0.22 0.57
N ILE A 39 4.05 0.21 0.77
CA ILE A 39 3.39 0.51 2.03
C ILE A 39 2.52 -0.69 2.39
N CYS A 40 2.76 -1.33 3.53
CA CYS A 40 2.01 -2.48 4.01
C CYS A 40 1.37 -2.16 5.37
N HIS A 41 0.05 -2.21 5.45
CA HIS A 41 -0.71 -2.08 6.68
C HIS A 41 -1.04 -3.47 7.24
N VAL A 42 -0.70 -3.70 8.50
CA VAL A 42 -1.02 -4.94 9.24
C VAL A 42 -2.06 -4.61 10.31
N PRO A 43 -3.37 -4.83 10.06
CA PRO A 43 -4.44 -4.30 10.91
C PRO A 43 -4.42 -4.87 12.34
N GLN A 44 -4.08 -6.15 12.47
CA GLN A 44 -4.01 -6.83 13.78
C GLN A 44 -2.95 -6.22 14.72
N LEU A 45 -1.90 -5.63 14.14
CA LEU A 45 -0.84 -4.95 14.88
C LEU A 45 -1.02 -3.43 14.90
N ASN A 46 -1.95 -2.91 14.09
CA ASN A 46 -2.18 -1.47 13.88
C ASN A 46 -0.89 -0.72 13.52
N VAL A 47 -0.13 -1.27 12.56
CA VAL A 47 1.12 -0.68 12.07
C VAL A 47 1.16 -0.66 10.55
N TYR A 48 1.94 0.28 10.04
CA TYR A 48 2.29 0.42 8.64
C TYR A 48 3.80 0.25 8.49
N ASP A 49 4.22 -0.69 7.66
CA ASP A 49 5.59 -0.79 7.20
C ASP A 49 5.74 -0.06 5.87
N VAL A 50 6.75 0.81 5.80
CA VAL A 50 7.09 1.57 4.61
C VAL A 50 8.49 1.18 4.15
N VAL A 51 8.58 0.78 2.89
CA VAL A 51 9.82 0.37 2.24
C VAL A 51 10.03 1.25 1.01
N ILE A 52 11.22 1.83 0.88
CA ILE A 52 11.63 2.59 -0.30
C ILE A 52 12.93 1.99 -0.82
N GLU A 53 12.94 1.64 -2.10
CA GLU A 53 14.08 1.02 -2.78
C GLU A 53 14.50 1.86 -3.99
N ASP A 54 15.80 1.86 -4.26
CA ASP A 54 16.35 2.34 -5.53
C ASP A 54 15.99 1.31 -6.61
N LYS A 55 15.14 1.69 -7.55
CA LYS A 55 14.66 0.82 -8.63
C LYS A 55 15.77 0.36 -9.57
N ILE A 56 16.82 1.17 -9.74
CA ILE A 56 17.89 0.92 -10.70
C ILE A 56 18.93 -0.02 -10.09
N LYS A 57 19.29 0.22 -8.82
CA LYS A 57 20.31 -0.55 -8.10
C LYS A 57 19.74 -1.76 -7.36
N GLY A 58 18.43 -1.77 -7.09
CA GLY A 58 17.79 -2.78 -6.24
C GLY A 58 18.21 -2.66 -4.77
N GLU A 59 18.61 -1.46 -4.33
CA GLU A 59 19.11 -1.22 -2.97
C GLU A 59 17.99 -0.67 -2.08
N LEU A 60 17.90 -1.19 -0.86
CA LEU A 60 17.03 -0.61 0.17
C LEU A 60 17.54 0.78 0.56
N ILE A 61 16.69 1.79 0.42
CA ILE A 61 16.97 3.17 0.86
C ILE A 61 16.37 3.39 2.26
N VAL A 62 15.11 2.98 2.46
CA VAL A 62 14.37 3.20 3.71
C VAL A 62 13.56 1.96 4.07
N TYR A 63 13.61 1.57 5.34
CA TYR A 63 12.62 0.72 5.99
C TYR A 63 12.17 1.41 7.29
N GLN A 64 10.88 1.64 7.44
CA GLN A 64 10.35 2.30 8.64
C GLN A 64 8.94 1.84 8.96
N THR A 65 8.69 1.58 10.25
CA THR A 65 7.38 1.20 10.78
C THR A 65 6.72 2.39 11.48
N PHE A 66 5.43 2.60 11.23
CA PHE A 66 4.64 3.68 11.80
C PHE A 66 3.33 3.16 12.37
N ALA A 67 2.90 3.68 13.52
CA ALA A 67 1.52 3.48 14.00
C ALA A 67 0.50 4.30 13.19
N LYS A 68 0.95 5.33 12.47
CA LYS A 68 0.10 6.20 11.64
C LYS A 68 0.92 6.82 10.51
N LEU A 69 0.39 6.78 9.29
CA LEU A 69 1.00 7.42 8.13
C LEU A 69 0.86 8.96 8.17
N SER A 70 1.83 9.64 7.56
CA SER A 70 1.70 11.07 7.23
C SER A 70 0.61 11.29 6.16
N ASN A 71 0.10 12.51 6.03
CA ASN A 71 -0.93 12.81 5.02
C ASN A 71 -0.46 12.52 3.57
N SER A 72 0.82 12.74 3.26
CA SER A 72 1.38 12.42 1.94
C SER A 72 1.48 10.92 1.74
N THR A 73 2.01 10.19 2.72
CA THR A 73 2.12 8.72 2.64
C THR A 73 0.75 8.04 2.63
N LEU A 74 -0.25 8.61 3.30
CA LEU A 74 -1.62 8.11 3.25
C LEU A 74 -2.24 8.27 1.85
N LYS A 75 -1.93 9.36 1.13
CA LYS A 75 -2.35 9.53 -0.27
C LYS A 75 -1.76 8.44 -1.16
N TYR A 76 -0.46 8.17 -1.00
CA TYR A 76 0.23 7.08 -1.70
C TYR A 76 -0.45 5.72 -1.44
N PHE A 77 -0.73 5.42 -0.17
CA PHE A 77 -1.37 4.17 0.23
C PHE A 77 -2.75 3.98 -0.39
N ASN A 78 -3.54 5.05 -0.51
CA ASN A 78 -4.92 4.98 -1.01
C ASN A 78 -5.05 4.93 -2.55
N LEU A 79 -3.95 4.98 -3.30
CA LEU A 79 -4.02 4.86 -4.76
C LEU A 79 -4.46 3.46 -5.17
N LEU A 80 -5.43 3.39 -6.07
CA LEU A 80 -5.79 2.13 -6.73
C LEU A 80 -4.80 1.83 -7.85
N ARG A 81 -4.76 0.57 -8.28
CA ARG A 81 -3.93 0.15 -9.40
C ARG A 81 -4.15 1.03 -10.63
N ASP A 82 -3.05 1.36 -11.30
CA ASP A 82 -2.95 2.25 -12.45
C ASP A 82 -3.24 3.74 -12.19
N GLU A 83 -3.68 4.13 -10.99
CA GLU A 83 -3.75 5.54 -10.61
C GLU A 83 -2.34 6.14 -10.45
N THR A 84 -2.25 7.44 -10.70
CA THR A 84 -0.99 8.21 -10.63
C THR A 84 -1.15 9.39 -9.69
N TYR A 85 -0.04 9.81 -9.08
CA TYR A 85 -0.01 10.96 -8.19
C TYR A 85 1.33 11.68 -8.29
N LEU A 86 1.25 12.97 -8.66
CA LEU A 86 2.36 13.91 -8.59
C LEU A 86 2.43 14.50 -7.18
N ASP A 87 3.51 14.22 -6.47
CA ASP A 87 3.71 14.72 -5.12
C ASP A 87 4.25 16.17 -5.09
N GLY A 88 4.34 16.74 -3.89
CA GLY A 88 4.85 18.10 -3.69
C GLY A 88 6.37 18.25 -3.92
N PHE A 89 7.09 17.16 -4.17
CA PHE A 89 8.53 17.14 -4.44
C PHE A 89 8.84 16.92 -5.93
N GLY A 90 7.82 16.78 -6.77
CA GLY A 90 7.96 16.56 -8.21
C GLY A 90 8.13 15.10 -8.61
N ASN A 91 7.88 14.15 -7.71
CA ASN A 91 7.85 12.73 -8.07
C ASN A 91 6.47 12.36 -8.60
N ASP A 92 6.45 11.73 -9.77
CA ASP A 92 5.27 11.08 -10.31
C ASP A 92 5.30 9.60 -9.91
N PHE A 93 4.34 9.19 -9.09
CA PHE A 93 4.17 7.81 -8.64
C PHE A 93 2.99 7.17 -9.34
N LYS A 94 3.22 6.02 -9.97
CA LYS A 94 2.16 5.15 -10.48
C LYS A 94 1.96 3.98 -9.53
N CYS A 95 0.72 3.71 -9.13
CA CYS A 95 0.38 2.49 -8.42
C CYS A 95 0.37 1.30 -9.37
N ILE A 96 1.20 0.30 -9.09
CA ILE A 96 1.26 -0.93 -9.89
C ILE A 96 0.51 -2.08 -9.25
N SER A 97 0.26 -2.00 -7.94
CA SER A 97 -0.48 -3.02 -7.19
C SER A 97 -0.99 -2.43 -5.89
N HIS A 98 -2.24 -2.70 -5.56
CA HIS A 98 -2.86 -2.47 -4.27
C HIS A 98 -3.64 -3.72 -3.91
N VAL A 99 -3.10 -4.55 -3.02
CA VAL A 99 -3.66 -5.86 -2.68
C VAL A 99 -4.06 -5.95 -1.22
N ILE A 100 -5.02 -6.84 -0.97
CA ILE A 100 -5.46 -7.19 0.37
C ILE A 100 -5.38 -8.70 0.52
N GLU A 101 -4.63 -9.15 1.51
CA GLU A 101 -4.64 -10.55 1.94
C GLU A 101 -5.60 -10.70 3.12
N TYR A 102 -6.47 -11.70 3.03
CA TYR A 102 -7.44 -12.00 4.09
C TYR A 102 -7.65 -13.51 4.25
N ASN A 103 -8.23 -13.87 5.38
CA ASN A 103 -8.52 -15.24 5.73
C ASN A 103 -10.02 -15.51 5.80
N ILE A 104 -10.45 -16.62 5.22
CA ILE A 104 -11.84 -17.08 5.26
C ILE A 104 -11.76 -18.42 5.97
N TYR A 105 -12.16 -18.44 7.24
CA TYR A 105 -12.34 -19.68 8.02
C TYR A 105 -13.80 -20.08 8.02
#